data_AF-A0A414LIW4-F1
#
_entry.id   AF-A0A414LIW4-F1
#
_cell.length_a   1.000
_cell.length_b   1.000
_cell.length_c   1.000
_cell.angle_alpha   90.00
_cell.angle_beta   90.00
_cell.angle_gamma   90.00
#
_symmetry.space_group_name_H-M   'P 1'
#
loop_
_entity.id
_entity.type
_entity.pdbx_description
1 polymer ?
#
loop_
_entity_poly.entity_id
_entity_poly.type
_entity_poly.pdbx_seq_one_letter_code
_entity_poly.pdbx_strand_id
1 'polypeptide(L)'
;MRHFYYLCFLLLGFLSLPVWAGEDNRASEQYTREYIMKDYMTKPDRTLQLLDEAEANSTMPLNIVDELRGVVYRNMYRNKSALHYTRRAYVRDSLFHNDPSHLLEMTVSMAELSHLLSDYKESMRYAVQGVELARELKDIQSECKLLFCMGENKRMLTFKEEGYRLFDEAIDLLDNSKSKDYETMLSYFYGVKMGYLIADKRLDDAIEIGLQREKLLDKTSRQAEVRADILDQQFAYVYSKLAYLFHRTGDKERAAAYYKKYQSTDASATVDGRFDIAPYLLALGQYQTVLDNCLDFKKMMRQQDTLNNQYLSILNLEILANTKLENYKTVINLQRVIAAIKDNIYQREKQNAALELDTLYEVNEKEARISEQAFQLKIRTITLICILSGALLALFFVWRLWYQNCVIRNKNKALVKRINEQFSMQDEMDRSQLDVKDLSFPEKVEDESGDNEEQDKQMNKMIFEKLDYIIKRDKMYLSPDLSREELTKIVRMNNTRFAKMIKENTDTNLSGYINNLRLNYAIHLMKEQPDYTLRAIAESSGINSMPTFHQLFKGKTGMTPSEFKNAQKEIDS
;
A
#
# COMPACT_ATOMS: atom_id res chain seq x y z
N MET A 1 5.74 5.06 32.25
CA MET A 1 5.92 3.61 32.06
C MET A 1 6.22 3.42 30.58
N ARG A 2 7.46 3.38 30.10
CA ARG A 2 8.70 2.76 30.63
C ARG A 2 8.59 1.23 30.74
N HIS A 3 9.38 0.60 29.88
CA HIS A 3 9.72 -0.81 29.69
C HIS A 3 9.61 -1.75 30.90
N PHE A 4 9.18 -2.98 30.59
CA PHE A 4 9.42 -4.23 31.31
C PHE A 4 9.26 -5.38 30.29
N TYR A 5 10.14 -6.38 30.13
CA TYR A 5 11.28 -6.79 30.96
C TYR A 5 12.60 -6.93 30.16
N TYR A 6 13.69 -6.43 30.76
CA TYR A 6 15.05 -6.92 30.59
C TYR A 6 15.37 -7.88 31.75
N LEU A 7 16.06 -8.99 31.45
CA LEU A 7 16.94 -9.77 32.32
C LEU A 7 17.98 -10.41 31.36
N CYS A 8 19.31 -10.21 31.41
CA CYS A 8 20.24 -9.85 32.49
C CYS A 8 20.07 -10.77 33.71
N PHE A 9 21.04 -11.56 34.17
CA PHE A 9 22.51 -11.48 34.10
C PHE A 9 23.09 -12.89 34.48
N LEU A 10 24.38 -13.24 34.62
CA LEU A 10 25.67 -12.51 34.77
C LEU A 10 26.87 -13.52 34.58
N LEU A 11 28.09 -13.00 34.30
CA LEU A 11 29.45 -13.46 34.74
C LEU A 11 30.50 -13.96 33.72
N LEU A 12 31.51 -13.07 33.54
CA LEU A 12 32.98 -13.30 33.47
C LEU A 12 33.60 -14.02 32.25
N GLY A 13 34.67 -13.50 31.63
CA GLY A 13 35.49 -12.34 31.97
C GLY A 13 36.85 -12.31 31.26
N PHE A 14 37.40 -11.09 31.19
CA PHE A 14 38.80 -10.71 30.94
C PHE A 14 39.46 -10.89 29.54
N LEU A 15 40.11 -9.79 29.14
CA LEU A 15 41.36 -9.69 28.36
C LEU A 15 41.35 -10.32 26.94
N SER A 16 41.17 -9.52 25.89
CA SER A 16 42.16 -8.50 25.54
C SER A 16 41.62 -7.48 24.54
N LEU A 17 41.85 -6.20 24.83
CA LEU A 17 41.99 -5.18 23.80
C LEU A 17 43.31 -5.48 23.04
N PRO A 18 43.31 -5.64 21.70
CA PRO A 18 44.43 -5.17 20.94
C PRO A 18 44.47 -3.65 21.12
N VAL A 19 45.55 -3.21 21.74
CA VAL A 19 46.02 -1.84 21.87
C VAL A 19 45.70 -1.01 20.61
N TRP A 20 45.29 0.24 20.84
CA TRP A 20 45.33 1.30 19.83
C TRP A 20 46.80 1.56 19.49
N ALA A 21 47.37 0.70 18.64
CA ALA A 21 48.69 0.90 18.06
C ALA A 21 48.51 1.91 16.95
N GLY A 22 49.01 3.12 17.17
CA GLY A 22 49.18 4.10 16.10
C GLY A 22 50.32 3.66 15.19
N GLU A 23 50.06 2.69 14.32
CA GLU A 23 50.97 2.29 13.24
C GLU A 23 50.34 2.65 11.88
N ASP A 24 50.93 3.68 11.29
CA ASP A 24 50.76 4.24 9.94
C ASP A 24 49.43 3.93 9.23
N ASN A 25 48.46 4.85 9.35
CA ASN A 25 47.20 4.82 8.60
C ASN A 25 47.40 5.24 7.13
N ARG A 26 48.35 4.58 6.47
CA ARG A 26 48.54 4.53 5.02
C ARG A 26 48.16 3.13 4.59
N ALA A 27 46.98 2.95 4.01
CA ALA A 27 46.86 1.93 2.97
C ALA A 27 48.02 2.19 2.01
N SER A 28 48.91 1.21 1.80
CA SER A 28 50.08 1.45 0.95
C SER A 28 49.60 1.97 -0.41
N GLU A 29 50.31 2.92 -1.03
CA GLU A 29 49.84 3.58 -2.27
C GLU A 29 49.41 2.59 -3.37
N GLN A 30 49.93 1.36 -3.27
CA GLN A 30 49.71 0.20 -4.12
C GLN A 30 48.27 -0.38 -4.06
N TYR A 31 47.51 -0.13 -2.98
CA TYR A 31 46.12 -0.60 -2.79
C TYR A 31 45.07 0.51 -2.97
N THR A 32 45.33 1.47 -3.85
CA THR A 32 44.36 2.51 -4.24
C THR A 32 43.72 2.19 -5.60
N ARG A 33 42.48 2.64 -5.83
CA ARG A 33 41.78 2.48 -7.12
C ARG A 33 42.62 3.03 -8.27
N GLU A 34 43.21 4.22 -8.08
CA GLU A 34 44.07 4.89 -9.05
C GLU A 34 45.35 4.09 -9.39
N TYR A 35 46.02 3.52 -8.39
CA TYR A 35 47.23 2.70 -8.61
C TYR A 35 46.90 1.43 -9.40
N ILE A 36 45.84 0.72 -9.02
CA ILE A 36 45.40 -0.50 -9.69
C ILE A 36 45.00 -0.21 -11.15
N MET A 37 44.30 0.92 -11.37
CA MET A 37 43.92 1.42 -12.70
C MET A 37 45.09 1.94 -13.56
N LYS A 38 46.31 2.02 -13.03
CA LYS A 38 47.51 2.40 -13.80
C LYS A 38 48.12 1.21 -14.56
N ASP A 39 48.22 0.04 -13.90
CA ASP A 39 48.93 -1.12 -14.45
C ASP A 39 47.99 -2.14 -15.15
N TYR A 40 46.66 -2.11 -14.92
CA TYR A 40 45.71 -3.16 -15.35
C TYR A 40 45.74 -3.53 -16.84
N MET A 41 45.95 -2.55 -17.72
CA MET A 41 46.03 -2.80 -19.17
C MET A 41 47.30 -3.57 -19.55
N THR A 42 48.41 -3.33 -18.85
CA THR A 42 49.75 -3.80 -19.26
C THR A 42 50.25 -5.01 -18.46
N LYS A 43 49.76 -5.20 -17.23
CA LYS A 43 50.16 -6.30 -16.33
C LYS A 43 48.97 -6.93 -15.60
N PRO A 44 47.91 -7.36 -16.33
CA PRO A 44 46.64 -7.79 -15.72
C PRO A 44 46.80 -8.89 -14.67
N ASP A 45 47.67 -9.88 -14.88
CA ASP A 45 47.88 -10.97 -13.91
C ASP A 45 48.48 -10.47 -12.58
N ARG A 46 49.38 -9.48 -12.62
CA ARG A 46 49.92 -8.81 -11.41
C ARG A 46 48.84 -7.96 -10.73
N THR A 47 48.00 -7.30 -11.52
CA THR A 47 46.88 -6.51 -11.00
C THR A 47 45.85 -7.38 -10.29
N LEU A 48 45.58 -8.59 -10.79
CA LEU A 48 44.74 -9.57 -10.09
C LEU A 48 45.37 -10.04 -8.78
N GLN A 49 46.67 -10.33 -8.75
CA GLN A 49 47.38 -10.68 -7.50
C GLN A 49 47.27 -9.58 -6.44
N LEU A 50 47.45 -8.31 -6.82
CA LEU A 50 47.28 -7.17 -5.89
C LEU A 50 45.84 -7.04 -5.38
N LEU A 51 44.83 -7.38 -6.18
CA LEU A 51 43.42 -7.40 -5.78
C LEU A 51 43.10 -8.57 -4.83
N ASP A 52 43.73 -9.73 -5.03
CA ASP A 52 43.62 -10.88 -4.12
C ASP A 52 44.29 -10.58 -2.76
N GLU A 53 45.46 -9.93 -2.77
CA GLU A 53 46.12 -9.42 -1.56
C GLU A 53 45.30 -8.34 -0.86
N ALA A 54 44.62 -7.46 -1.60
CA ALA A 54 43.76 -6.41 -1.03
C ALA A 54 42.50 -6.98 -0.36
N GLU A 55 41.87 -8.01 -0.95
CA GLU A 55 40.74 -8.73 -0.33
C GLU A 55 41.20 -9.49 0.92
N ALA A 56 42.29 -10.24 0.84
CA ALA A 56 42.81 -11.05 1.96
C ALA A 56 43.19 -10.18 3.18
N ASN A 57 43.79 -9.01 2.93
CA ASN A 57 44.20 -8.07 3.98
C ASN A 57 43.09 -7.05 4.35
N SER A 58 41.92 -7.10 3.70
CA SER A 58 40.82 -6.13 3.88
C SER A 58 41.22 -4.66 3.71
N THR A 59 42.21 -4.37 2.85
CA THR A 59 42.72 -3.00 2.63
C THR A 59 41.83 -2.17 1.69
N MET A 60 40.89 -2.80 0.99
CA MET A 60 39.97 -2.16 0.05
C MET A 60 38.54 -2.70 0.24
N PRO A 61 37.49 -1.88 0.10
CA PRO A 61 36.10 -2.35 0.14
C PRO A 61 35.80 -3.39 -0.94
N LEU A 62 35.10 -4.48 -0.58
CA LEU A 62 34.90 -5.64 -1.45
C LEU A 62 34.13 -5.33 -2.75
N ASN A 63 33.27 -4.31 -2.75
CA ASN A 63 32.60 -3.84 -3.98
C ASN A 63 33.61 -3.22 -4.95
N ILE A 64 34.55 -2.39 -4.48
CA ILE A 64 35.63 -1.80 -5.29
C ILE A 64 36.64 -2.87 -5.75
N VAL A 65 36.94 -3.88 -4.91
CA VAL A 65 37.80 -5.01 -5.35
C VAL A 65 37.13 -5.77 -6.50
N ASP A 66 35.84 -6.06 -6.41
CA ASP A 66 35.12 -6.80 -7.46
C ASP A 66 34.84 -5.94 -8.71
N GLU A 67 34.62 -4.64 -8.55
CA GLU A 67 34.62 -3.64 -9.64
C GLU A 67 35.92 -3.74 -10.45
N LEU A 68 37.07 -3.60 -9.78
CA LEU A 68 38.39 -3.59 -10.40
C LEU A 68 38.75 -4.94 -11.02
N ARG A 69 38.38 -6.08 -10.40
CA ARG A 69 38.47 -7.39 -11.05
C ARG A 69 37.63 -7.43 -12.32
N GLY A 70 36.41 -6.89 -12.30
CA GLY A 70 35.54 -6.75 -13.46
C GLY A 70 36.25 -6.04 -14.62
N VAL A 71 36.87 -4.89 -14.34
CA VAL A 71 37.64 -4.09 -15.30
C VAL A 71 38.85 -4.87 -15.85
N VAL A 72 39.65 -5.49 -14.98
CA VAL A 72 40.84 -6.28 -15.41
C VAL A 72 40.42 -7.45 -16.31
N TYR A 73 39.39 -8.22 -15.93
CA TYR A 73 38.89 -9.32 -16.74
C TYR A 73 38.30 -8.85 -18.07
N ARG A 74 37.64 -7.68 -18.12
CA ARG A 74 37.15 -7.08 -19.37
C ARG A 74 38.31 -6.71 -20.29
N ASN A 75 39.40 -6.15 -19.76
CA ASN A 75 40.63 -5.87 -20.53
C ASN A 75 41.29 -7.17 -21.06
N MET A 76 41.25 -8.26 -20.28
CA MET A 76 41.62 -9.60 -20.75
C MET A 76 40.57 -10.23 -21.69
N TYR A 77 39.50 -9.50 -22.05
CA TYR A 77 38.34 -9.95 -22.82
C TYR A 77 37.62 -11.20 -22.26
N ARG A 78 37.79 -11.50 -20.97
CA ARG A 78 37.10 -12.59 -20.26
C ARG A 78 35.74 -12.10 -19.78
N ASN A 79 34.84 -11.82 -20.72
CA ASN A 79 33.60 -11.10 -20.47
C ASN A 79 32.67 -11.80 -19.45
N LYS A 80 32.62 -13.15 -19.38
CA LYS A 80 31.90 -13.84 -18.29
C LYS A 80 32.50 -13.61 -16.92
N SER A 81 33.84 -13.64 -16.80
CA SER A 81 34.51 -13.33 -15.54
C SER A 81 34.26 -11.87 -15.14
N ALA A 82 34.37 -10.94 -16.09
CA ALA A 82 34.03 -9.54 -15.87
C ALA A 82 32.60 -9.39 -15.33
N LEU A 83 31.60 -9.95 -16.03
CA LEU A 83 30.19 -9.89 -15.60
C LEU A 83 29.96 -10.52 -14.22
N HIS A 84 30.66 -11.61 -13.89
CA HIS A 84 30.56 -12.24 -12.57
C HIS A 84 30.98 -11.29 -11.44
N TYR A 85 32.15 -10.65 -11.57
CA TYR A 85 32.66 -9.75 -10.54
C TYR A 85 31.90 -8.41 -10.51
N THR A 86 31.58 -7.81 -11.67
CA THR A 86 30.70 -6.64 -11.74
C THR A 86 29.33 -6.90 -11.10
N ARG A 87 28.74 -8.10 -11.30
CA ARG A 87 27.47 -8.47 -10.63
C ARG A 87 27.63 -8.59 -9.11
N ARG A 88 28.78 -9.06 -8.60
CA ARG A 88 29.07 -9.10 -7.16
C ARG A 88 29.16 -7.70 -6.56
N ALA A 89 29.79 -6.75 -7.26
CA ALA A 89 29.83 -5.34 -6.85
C ALA A 89 28.41 -4.73 -6.85
N TYR A 90 27.72 -4.78 -8.00
CA TYR A 90 26.34 -4.30 -8.17
C TYR A 90 25.37 -4.77 -7.08
N VAL A 91 25.38 -6.08 -6.76
CA VAL A 91 24.49 -6.65 -5.74
C VAL A 91 24.80 -6.11 -4.34
N ARG A 92 26.08 -5.84 -4.01
CA ARG A 92 26.41 -5.21 -2.72
C ARG A 92 25.90 -3.77 -2.67
N ASP A 93 26.15 -2.98 -3.71
CA ASP A 93 25.72 -1.58 -3.74
C ASP A 93 24.19 -1.47 -3.66
N SER A 94 23.48 -2.31 -4.41
CA SER A 94 22.01 -2.42 -4.40
C SER A 94 21.42 -2.93 -3.08
N LEU A 95 22.20 -3.61 -2.22
CA LEU A 95 21.73 -4.00 -0.88
C LEU A 95 21.93 -2.87 0.12
N PHE A 96 23.09 -2.21 0.08
CA PHE A 96 23.45 -1.20 1.08
C PHE A 96 22.96 0.23 0.76
N HIS A 97 22.65 0.56 -0.50
CA HIS A 97 22.16 1.87 -0.95
C HIS A 97 23.05 3.07 -0.57
N ASN A 98 24.33 2.84 -0.27
CA ASN A 98 25.23 3.85 0.29
C ASN A 98 25.91 4.75 -0.76
N ASP A 99 26.05 4.28 -2.01
CA ASP A 99 26.70 5.02 -3.10
C ASP A 99 25.90 4.86 -4.42
N PRO A 100 25.00 5.80 -4.73
CA PRO A 100 24.26 5.80 -5.99
C PRO A 100 25.14 5.94 -7.23
N SER A 101 26.30 6.59 -7.12
CA SER A 101 27.21 6.81 -8.25
C SER A 101 27.96 5.54 -8.63
N HIS A 102 28.48 4.80 -7.64
CA HIS A 102 29.08 3.50 -7.88
C HIS A 102 28.03 2.47 -8.36
N LEU A 103 26.81 2.51 -7.80
CA LEU A 103 25.69 1.69 -8.30
C LEU A 103 25.39 1.99 -9.77
N LEU A 104 25.45 3.26 -10.20
CA LEU A 104 25.30 3.65 -11.61
C LEU A 104 26.46 3.13 -12.47
N GLU A 105 27.71 3.29 -12.06
CA GLU A 105 28.89 2.76 -12.77
C GLU A 105 28.81 1.22 -12.95
N MET A 106 28.32 0.52 -11.92
CA MET A 106 28.03 -0.92 -11.99
C MET A 106 26.84 -1.23 -12.91
N THR A 107 25.78 -0.41 -12.92
CA THR A 107 24.63 -0.57 -13.83
C THR A 107 25.04 -0.43 -15.29
N VAL A 108 25.87 0.57 -15.61
CA VAL A 108 26.48 0.77 -16.93
C VAL A 108 27.30 -0.46 -17.33
N SER A 109 28.18 -0.92 -16.43
CA SER A 109 29.05 -2.08 -16.67
C SER A 109 28.24 -3.37 -16.87
N MET A 110 27.16 -3.57 -16.12
CA MET A 110 26.23 -4.70 -16.29
C MET A 110 25.52 -4.66 -17.64
N ALA A 111 25.09 -3.48 -18.10
CA ALA A 111 24.48 -3.32 -19.42
C ALA A 111 25.47 -3.65 -20.55
N GLU A 112 26.65 -3.04 -20.55
CA GLU A 112 27.69 -3.24 -21.57
C GLU A 112 28.18 -4.70 -21.63
N LEU A 113 28.46 -5.32 -20.48
CA LEU A 113 28.95 -6.72 -20.43
C LEU A 113 27.87 -7.72 -20.85
N SER A 114 26.60 -7.45 -20.54
CA SER A 114 25.48 -8.27 -21.02
C SER A 114 25.32 -8.16 -22.55
N HIS A 115 25.50 -6.97 -23.13
CA HIS A 115 25.52 -6.78 -24.58
C HIS A 115 26.66 -7.59 -25.24
N LEU A 116 27.88 -7.47 -24.71
CA LEU A 116 29.06 -8.17 -25.20
C LEU A 116 28.94 -9.70 -25.12
N LEU A 117 28.17 -10.22 -24.17
CA LEU A 117 27.85 -11.65 -24.03
C LEU A 117 26.61 -12.08 -24.83
N SER A 118 26.06 -11.20 -25.66
CA SER A 118 24.84 -11.41 -26.46
C SER A 118 23.61 -11.74 -25.62
N ASP A 119 23.51 -11.17 -24.42
CA ASP A 119 22.28 -11.14 -23.61
C ASP A 119 21.65 -9.74 -23.70
N TYR A 120 21.06 -9.44 -24.87
CA TYR A 120 20.50 -8.13 -25.17
C TYR A 120 19.31 -7.77 -24.28
N LYS A 121 18.61 -8.77 -23.71
CA LYS A 121 17.49 -8.55 -22.79
C LYS A 121 17.96 -8.06 -21.44
N GLU A 122 18.89 -8.78 -20.79
CA GLU A 122 19.47 -8.32 -19.53
C GLU A 122 20.17 -6.96 -19.71
N SER A 123 20.87 -6.79 -20.84
CA SER A 123 21.50 -5.51 -21.22
C SER A 123 20.50 -4.37 -21.32
N MET A 124 19.38 -4.55 -22.04
CA MET A 124 18.32 -3.55 -22.16
C MET A 124 17.69 -3.22 -20.80
N ARG A 125 17.45 -4.22 -19.93
CA ARG A 125 16.89 -3.97 -18.59
C ARG A 125 17.80 -3.07 -17.76
N TYR A 126 19.09 -3.39 -17.68
CA TYR A 126 20.06 -2.58 -16.94
C TYR A 126 20.23 -1.18 -17.57
N ALA A 127 20.20 -1.08 -18.91
CA ALA A 127 20.34 0.22 -19.56
C ALA A 127 19.14 1.15 -19.31
N VAL A 128 17.90 0.65 -19.37
CA VAL A 128 16.70 1.45 -19.05
C VAL A 128 16.74 1.92 -17.59
N GLN A 129 17.00 1.00 -16.64
CA GLN A 129 17.11 1.34 -15.21
C GLN A 129 18.22 2.35 -14.93
N GLY A 130 19.37 2.22 -15.60
CA GLY A 130 20.50 3.12 -15.43
C GLY A 130 20.29 4.50 -16.07
N VAL A 131 19.49 4.64 -17.14
CA VAL A 131 19.18 5.96 -17.73
C VAL A 131 18.35 6.80 -16.75
N GLU A 132 17.39 6.18 -16.04
CA GLU A 132 16.61 6.85 -15.00
C GLU A 132 17.53 7.34 -13.87
N LEU A 133 18.39 6.45 -13.34
CA LEU A 133 19.36 6.80 -12.30
C LEU A 133 20.40 7.85 -12.75
N ALA A 134 20.89 7.77 -13.98
CA ALA A 134 21.81 8.76 -14.55
C ALA A 134 21.20 10.15 -14.63
N ARG A 135 19.92 10.24 -15.01
CA ARG A 135 19.17 11.51 -15.07
C ARG A 135 18.93 12.09 -13.67
N GLU A 136 18.62 11.25 -12.69
CA GLU A 136 18.48 11.66 -11.28
C GLU A 136 19.80 12.22 -10.72
N LEU A 137 20.92 11.54 -10.99
CA LEU A 137 22.26 11.97 -10.56
C LEU A 137 22.87 13.08 -11.45
N LYS A 138 22.23 13.40 -12.59
CA LYS A 138 22.71 14.32 -13.64
C LYS A 138 24.05 13.92 -14.26
N ASP A 139 24.32 12.62 -14.32
CA ASP A 139 25.50 12.06 -14.97
C ASP A 139 25.23 11.85 -16.47
N ILE A 140 25.53 12.89 -17.25
CA ILE A 140 25.42 12.90 -18.71
C ILE A 140 26.31 11.80 -19.33
N GLN A 141 27.48 11.48 -18.75
CA GLN A 141 28.37 10.47 -19.31
C GLN A 141 27.74 9.07 -19.23
N SER A 142 27.18 8.73 -18.08
CA SER A 142 26.50 7.45 -17.88
C SER A 142 25.19 7.37 -18.66
N GLU A 143 24.40 8.45 -18.72
CA GLU A 143 23.20 8.51 -19.58
C GLU A 143 23.57 8.22 -21.04
N CYS A 144 24.59 8.89 -21.58
CA CYS A 144 25.02 8.72 -22.97
C CYS A 144 25.52 7.29 -23.25
N LYS A 145 26.33 6.69 -22.36
CA LYS A 145 26.77 5.28 -22.51
C LYS A 145 25.59 4.31 -22.58
N LEU A 146 24.56 4.54 -21.76
CA LEU A 146 23.40 3.66 -21.69
C LEU A 146 22.45 3.84 -22.87
N LEU A 147 22.17 5.07 -23.31
CA LEU A 147 21.46 5.35 -24.56
C LEU A 147 22.18 4.68 -25.74
N PHE A 148 23.51 4.78 -25.79
CA PHE A 148 24.31 4.11 -26.81
C PHE A 148 24.12 2.58 -26.74
N CYS A 149 24.27 1.97 -25.55
CA CYS A 149 24.07 0.53 -25.33
C CYS A 149 22.64 0.06 -25.70
N MET A 150 21.61 0.84 -25.37
CA MET A 150 20.23 0.60 -25.84
C MET A 150 20.15 0.59 -27.38
N GLY A 151 20.86 1.52 -28.03
CA GLY A 151 21.00 1.57 -29.48
C GLY A 151 21.65 0.32 -30.07
N GLU A 152 22.72 -0.18 -29.45
CA GLU A 152 23.40 -1.42 -29.87
C GLU A 152 22.45 -2.61 -29.77
N ASN A 153 21.76 -2.76 -28.62
CA ASN A 153 20.77 -3.81 -28.40
C ASN A 153 19.62 -3.76 -29.41
N LYS A 154 19.03 -2.58 -29.63
CA LYS A 154 17.97 -2.38 -30.65
C LYS A 154 18.44 -2.79 -32.03
N ARG A 155 19.67 -2.42 -32.42
CA ARG A 155 20.25 -2.78 -33.72
C ARG A 155 20.48 -4.29 -33.86
N MET A 156 20.97 -4.97 -32.82
CA MET A 156 21.10 -6.44 -32.80
C MET A 156 19.74 -7.14 -32.90
N LEU A 157 18.73 -6.62 -32.21
CA LEU A 157 17.33 -7.07 -32.26
C LEU A 157 16.57 -6.62 -33.54
N THR A 158 17.28 -6.25 -34.60
CA THR A 158 16.78 -5.82 -35.93
C THR A 158 16.07 -4.46 -36.01
N PHE A 159 15.84 -3.76 -34.90
CA PHE A 159 15.27 -2.40 -34.84
C PHE A 159 16.31 -1.33 -35.18
N LYS A 160 16.91 -1.41 -36.38
CA LYS A 160 18.11 -0.62 -36.75
C LYS A 160 17.90 0.89 -36.69
N GLU A 161 16.80 1.41 -37.25
CA GLU A 161 16.54 2.85 -37.26
C GLU A 161 16.11 3.42 -35.89
N GLU A 162 15.68 2.58 -34.94
CA GLU A 162 15.63 2.98 -33.52
C GLU A 162 17.03 3.00 -32.91
N GLY A 163 17.86 2.00 -33.23
CA GLY A 163 19.24 1.93 -32.78
C GLY A 163 20.09 3.13 -33.21
N TYR A 164 20.01 3.52 -34.48
CA TYR A 164 20.72 4.70 -35.00
C TYR A 164 20.23 6.01 -34.35
N ARG A 165 18.92 6.18 -34.14
CA ARG A 165 18.38 7.35 -33.42
C ARG A 165 18.89 7.47 -31.99
N LEU A 166 19.07 6.35 -31.28
CA LEU A 166 19.66 6.34 -29.93
C LEU A 166 21.17 6.66 -29.94
N PHE A 167 21.90 6.23 -30.98
CA PHE A 167 23.29 6.68 -31.17
C PHE A 167 23.36 8.18 -31.45
N ASP A 168 22.44 8.71 -32.26
CA ASP A 168 22.35 10.14 -32.58
C ASP A 168 22.02 10.97 -31.33
N GLU A 169 21.01 10.55 -30.54
CA GLU A 169 20.64 11.18 -29.26
C GLU A 169 21.82 11.25 -28.28
N ALA A 170 22.58 10.17 -28.13
CA ALA A 170 23.77 10.14 -27.27
C ALA A 170 24.92 11.01 -27.79
N ILE A 171 25.14 11.06 -29.11
CA ILE A 171 26.16 11.90 -29.75
C ILE A 171 25.80 13.38 -29.62
N ASP A 172 24.56 13.74 -29.92
CA ASP A 172 24.04 15.11 -29.84
C ASP A 172 24.06 15.62 -28.40
N LEU A 173 23.72 14.79 -27.41
CA LEU A 173 23.75 15.18 -25.99
C LEU A 173 25.17 15.53 -25.53
N LEU A 174 26.18 14.77 -25.97
CA LEU A 174 27.58 15.09 -25.70
C LEU A 174 28.06 16.34 -26.46
N ASP A 175 27.80 16.46 -27.76
CA ASP A 175 28.29 17.60 -28.57
C ASP A 175 27.66 18.93 -28.15
N ASN A 176 26.36 18.94 -27.82
CA ASN A 176 25.65 20.12 -27.33
C ASN A 176 26.19 20.64 -25.98
N SER A 177 26.73 19.76 -25.13
CA SER A 177 27.35 20.16 -23.86
C SER A 177 28.62 21.01 -24.04
N LYS A 178 29.32 20.82 -25.18
CA LYS A 178 30.62 21.43 -25.53
C LYS A 178 31.72 21.23 -24.47
N SER A 179 31.60 20.24 -23.58
CA SER A 179 32.68 19.90 -22.66
C SER A 179 33.84 19.22 -23.39
N LYS A 180 35.08 19.61 -23.06
CA LYS A 180 36.29 18.93 -23.53
C LYS A 180 36.38 17.50 -22.99
N ASP A 181 35.86 17.28 -21.79
CA ASP A 181 35.94 15.99 -21.08
C ASP A 181 35.23 14.86 -21.84
N TYR A 182 34.38 15.20 -22.81
CA TYR A 182 33.58 14.26 -23.59
C TYR A 182 34.16 13.96 -24.97
N GLU A 183 35.22 14.65 -25.43
CA GLU A 183 35.80 14.45 -26.78
C GLU A 183 36.25 12.99 -27.00
N THR A 184 36.83 12.35 -25.98
CA THR A 184 37.24 10.94 -26.03
C THR A 184 36.04 10.00 -26.18
N MET A 185 34.94 10.26 -25.46
CA MET A 185 33.70 9.46 -25.54
C MET A 185 33.01 9.63 -26.88
N LEU A 186 32.96 10.88 -27.38
CA LEU A 186 32.40 11.23 -28.68
C LEU A 186 33.17 10.55 -29.82
N SER A 187 34.51 10.50 -29.77
CA SER A 187 35.33 9.73 -30.72
C SER A 187 35.01 8.23 -30.66
N TYR A 188 34.86 7.66 -29.47
CA TYR A 188 34.49 6.26 -29.30
C TYR A 188 33.11 5.96 -29.93
N PHE A 189 32.09 6.77 -29.66
CA PHE A 189 30.75 6.62 -30.24
C PHE A 189 30.76 6.75 -31.76
N TYR A 190 31.45 7.73 -32.33
CA TYR A 190 31.63 7.80 -33.78
C TYR A 190 32.29 6.53 -34.33
N GLY A 191 33.30 5.97 -33.63
CA GLY A 191 33.95 4.73 -34.02
C GLY A 191 33.01 3.52 -34.07
N VAL A 192 32.22 3.32 -33.02
CA VAL A 192 31.29 2.19 -32.95
C VAL A 192 30.12 2.37 -33.93
N LYS A 193 29.54 3.58 -34.03
CA LYS A 193 28.51 3.92 -35.03
C LYS A 193 29.01 3.68 -36.45
N MET A 194 30.23 4.11 -36.79
CA MET A 194 30.88 3.86 -38.09
C MET A 194 31.01 2.36 -38.38
N GLY A 195 31.44 1.56 -37.39
CA GLY A 195 31.52 0.10 -37.51
C GLY A 195 30.16 -0.55 -37.81
N TYR A 196 29.09 -0.07 -37.17
CA TYR A 196 27.73 -0.56 -37.44
C TYR A 196 27.18 -0.12 -38.80
N LEU A 197 27.42 1.13 -39.22
CA LEU A 197 27.03 1.60 -40.56
C LEU A 197 27.74 0.78 -41.66
N ILE A 198 29.01 0.43 -41.48
CA ILE A 198 29.74 -0.51 -42.34
C ILE A 198 29.05 -1.88 -42.39
N ALA A 199 28.74 -2.47 -41.23
CA ALA A 199 28.11 -3.79 -41.15
C ALA A 199 26.71 -3.82 -41.79
N ASP A 200 25.96 -2.72 -41.67
CA ASP A 200 24.62 -2.54 -42.24
C ASP A 200 24.65 -1.96 -43.67
N LYS A 201 25.84 -1.83 -44.27
CA LYS A 201 26.10 -1.38 -45.67
C LYS A 201 25.68 0.07 -45.98
N ARG A 202 25.52 0.91 -44.96
CA ARG A 202 25.28 2.36 -45.07
C ARG A 202 26.61 3.09 -45.26
N LEU A 203 27.22 2.91 -46.44
CA LEU A 203 28.63 3.27 -46.67
C LEU A 203 28.88 4.78 -46.68
N ASP A 204 27.96 5.58 -47.23
CA ASP A 204 28.12 7.03 -47.31
C ASP A 204 28.00 7.68 -45.93
N ASP A 205 26.99 7.30 -45.14
CA ASP A 205 26.86 7.65 -43.72
C ASP A 205 28.12 7.26 -42.92
N ALA A 206 28.69 6.08 -43.19
CA ALA A 206 29.91 5.63 -42.51
C ALA A 206 31.14 6.48 -42.87
N ILE A 207 31.22 6.97 -44.11
CA ILE A 207 32.27 7.91 -44.53
C ILE A 207 32.09 9.24 -43.82
N GLU A 208 30.86 9.76 -43.75
CA GLU A 208 30.58 11.02 -43.05
C GLU A 208 30.99 10.95 -41.57
N ILE A 209 30.53 9.93 -40.84
CA ILE A 209 30.90 9.72 -39.43
C ILE A 209 32.42 9.52 -39.27
N GLY A 210 33.06 8.80 -40.19
CA GLY A 210 34.52 8.62 -40.19
C GLY A 210 35.29 9.94 -40.35
N LEU A 211 34.85 10.81 -41.24
CA LEU A 211 35.46 12.14 -41.46
C LEU A 211 35.17 13.11 -40.31
N GLN A 212 33.98 13.06 -39.71
CA GLN A 212 33.65 13.79 -38.48
C GLN A 212 34.58 13.36 -37.33
N ARG A 213 34.84 12.06 -37.18
CA ARG A 213 35.79 11.53 -36.18
C ARG A 213 37.23 11.90 -36.46
N GLU A 214 37.70 11.84 -37.71
CA GLU A 214 39.06 12.32 -38.08
C GLU A 214 39.23 13.80 -37.69
N LYS A 215 38.25 14.65 -38.01
CA LYS A 215 38.24 16.07 -37.62
C LYS A 215 38.24 16.29 -36.09
N LEU A 216 37.52 15.45 -35.34
CA LEU A 216 37.54 15.47 -33.87
C LEU A 216 38.94 15.10 -33.34
N LEU A 217 39.51 14.00 -33.81
CA LEU A 217 40.87 13.56 -33.42
C LEU A 217 41.93 14.61 -33.79
N ASP A 218 41.81 15.28 -34.93
CA ASP A 218 42.68 16.40 -35.34
C ASP A 218 42.54 17.66 -34.46
N LYS A 219 41.40 17.84 -33.78
CA LYS A 219 41.19 18.89 -32.78
C LYS A 219 41.78 18.47 -31.43
N THR A 220 41.54 17.24 -31.02
CA THR A 220 42.01 16.66 -29.75
C THR A 220 43.54 16.46 -29.74
N SER A 221 44.17 16.13 -30.86
CA SER A 221 45.62 15.96 -31.02
C SER A 221 46.44 17.23 -30.73
N ARG A 222 45.81 18.40 -30.78
CA ARG A 222 46.42 19.71 -30.51
C ARG A 222 46.35 20.09 -29.02
N GLN A 223 45.77 19.22 -28.19
CA GLN A 223 45.61 19.43 -26.75
C GLN A 223 46.67 18.61 -26.01
N ALA A 224 47.45 19.25 -25.13
CA ALA A 224 48.66 18.66 -24.55
C ALA A 224 48.43 17.54 -23.50
N GLU A 225 47.17 17.30 -23.13
CA GLU A 225 46.78 16.44 -22.00
C GLU A 225 46.48 14.99 -22.42
N VAL A 226 46.35 14.71 -23.72
CA VAL A 226 45.99 13.37 -24.23
C VAL A 226 47.24 12.56 -24.53
N ARG A 227 47.29 11.30 -24.05
CA ARG A 227 48.44 10.42 -24.32
C ARG A 227 48.56 10.11 -25.81
N ALA A 228 49.77 10.26 -26.36
CA ALA A 228 50.06 10.02 -27.78
C ALA A 228 49.79 8.58 -28.23
N ASP A 229 49.98 7.58 -27.36
CA ASP A 229 49.76 6.16 -27.67
C ASP A 229 48.27 5.83 -27.87
N ILE A 230 47.38 6.38 -27.04
CA ILE A 230 45.92 6.25 -27.21
C ILE A 230 45.50 6.94 -28.52
N LEU A 231 46.02 8.13 -28.77
CA LEU A 231 45.68 8.93 -29.94
C LEU A 231 46.10 8.23 -31.25
N ASP A 232 47.29 7.62 -31.29
CA ASP A 232 47.78 6.85 -32.44
C ASP A 232 46.87 5.65 -32.76
N GLN A 233 46.42 4.90 -31.73
CA GLN A 233 45.43 3.82 -31.90
C GLN A 233 44.10 4.32 -32.48
N GLN A 234 43.60 5.47 -32.01
CA GLN A 234 42.35 6.06 -32.50
C GLN A 234 42.47 6.49 -33.97
N PHE A 235 43.60 7.08 -34.36
CA PHE A 235 43.91 7.42 -35.74
C PHE A 235 44.06 6.17 -36.63
N ALA A 236 44.80 5.15 -36.18
CA ALA A 236 44.94 3.89 -36.90
C ALA A 236 43.58 3.23 -37.18
N TYR A 237 42.69 3.20 -36.19
CA TYR A 237 41.34 2.71 -36.38
C TYR A 237 40.62 3.49 -37.50
N VAL A 238 40.49 4.82 -37.39
CA VAL A 238 39.68 5.59 -38.35
C VAL A 238 40.28 5.55 -39.76
N TYR A 239 41.61 5.59 -39.89
CA TYR A 239 42.30 5.46 -41.18
C TYR A 239 42.08 4.07 -41.80
N SER A 240 42.07 2.99 -41.01
CA SER A 240 41.79 1.63 -41.51
C SER A 240 40.37 1.53 -42.10
N LYS A 241 39.37 2.13 -41.44
CA LYS A 241 37.97 2.08 -41.89
C LYS A 241 37.73 3.01 -43.07
N LEU A 242 38.33 4.21 -43.09
CA LEU A 242 38.24 5.12 -44.24
C LEU A 242 38.93 4.54 -45.48
N ALA A 243 40.09 3.87 -45.34
CA ALA A 243 40.74 3.15 -46.44
C ALA A 243 39.81 2.06 -47.03
N TYR A 244 39.17 1.26 -46.17
CA TYR A 244 38.16 0.28 -46.59
C TYR A 244 36.97 0.93 -47.31
N LEU A 245 36.38 1.96 -46.71
CA LEU A 245 35.18 2.63 -47.23
C LEU A 245 35.41 3.27 -48.60
N PHE A 246 36.46 4.10 -48.74
CA PHE A 246 36.79 4.73 -50.03
C PHE A 246 37.09 3.70 -51.12
N HIS A 247 37.76 2.59 -50.79
CA HIS A 247 37.97 1.52 -51.75
C HIS A 247 36.64 0.88 -52.19
N ARG A 248 35.70 0.73 -51.26
CA ARG A 248 34.42 0.06 -51.50
C ARG A 248 33.40 0.94 -52.24
N THR A 249 33.48 2.27 -52.10
CA THR A 249 32.73 3.25 -52.90
C THR A 249 33.42 3.59 -54.25
N GLY A 250 34.67 3.18 -54.44
CA GLY A 250 35.39 3.24 -55.73
C GLY A 250 36.51 4.29 -55.81
N ASP A 251 36.64 5.14 -54.79
CA ASP A 251 37.70 6.15 -54.66
C ASP A 251 39.03 5.50 -54.21
N LYS A 252 39.71 4.88 -55.17
CA LYS A 252 40.97 4.17 -54.92
C LYS A 252 42.11 5.10 -54.50
N GLU A 253 42.06 6.38 -54.88
CA GLU A 253 43.10 7.36 -54.56
C GLU A 253 43.04 7.74 -53.08
N ARG A 254 41.87 8.16 -52.57
CA ARG A 254 41.70 8.39 -51.13
C ARG A 254 41.91 7.12 -50.33
N ALA A 255 41.45 5.96 -50.81
CA ALA A 255 41.70 4.69 -50.14
C ALA A 255 43.20 4.41 -49.92
N ALA A 256 44.02 4.59 -50.96
CA ALA A 256 45.47 4.42 -50.87
C ALA A 256 46.13 5.47 -49.96
N ALA A 257 45.66 6.72 -49.99
CA ALA A 257 46.13 7.78 -49.10
C ALA A 257 45.85 7.48 -47.61
N TYR A 258 44.63 7.03 -47.28
CA TYR A 258 44.28 6.62 -45.91
C TYR A 258 45.02 5.36 -45.49
N TYR A 259 45.25 4.40 -46.39
CA TYR A 259 46.09 3.24 -46.08
C TYR A 259 47.53 3.64 -45.77
N LYS A 260 48.10 4.62 -46.50
CA LYS A 260 49.42 5.16 -46.20
C LYS A 260 49.46 5.89 -44.84
N LYS A 261 48.44 6.68 -44.50
CA LYS A 261 48.28 7.28 -43.15
C LYS A 261 48.23 6.21 -42.06
N TYR A 262 47.47 5.14 -42.28
CA TYR A 262 47.41 3.98 -41.38
C TYR A 262 48.79 3.33 -41.20
N GLN A 263 49.52 3.07 -42.29
CA GLN A 263 50.86 2.47 -42.23
C GLN A 263 51.93 3.32 -41.53
N SER A 264 51.68 4.63 -41.33
CA SER A 264 52.56 5.51 -40.53
C SER A 264 52.23 5.55 -39.03
N THR A 265 51.21 4.82 -38.57
CA THR A 265 50.88 4.69 -37.13
C THR A 265 51.65 3.52 -36.50
N ASP A 266 52.09 3.66 -35.25
CA ASP A 266 52.73 2.57 -34.51
C ASP A 266 51.71 1.44 -34.22
N ALA A 267 50.45 1.81 -33.98
CA ALA A 267 49.33 0.91 -33.79
C ALA A 267 49.10 -0.02 -35.00
N SER A 268 49.51 0.34 -36.22
CA SER A 268 49.41 -0.54 -37.40
C SER A 268 50.19 -1.86 -37.27
N ALA A 269 51.23 -1.88 -36.43
CA ALA A 269 52.02 -3.06 -36.12
C ALA A 269 51.40 -3.94 -35.00
N THR A 270 50.43 -3.44 -34.24
CA THR A 270 49.79 -4.17 -33.13
C THR A 270 48.84 -5.27 -33.62
N VAL A 271 48.49 -6.22 -32.75
CA VAL A 271 47.55 -7.30 -33.09
C VAL A 271 46.16 -6.74 -33.41
N ASP A 272 45.69 -5.75 -32.65
CA ASP A 272 44.42 -5.06 -32.89
C ASP A 272 44.43 -4.29 -34.22
N GLY A 273 45.47 -3.48 -34.47
CA GLY A 273 45.60 -2.74 -35.74
C GLY A 273 45.63 -3.66 -36.97
N ARG A 274 46.43 -4.74 -36.92
CA ARG A 274 46.48 -5.77 -37.97
C ARG A 274 45.11 -6.42 -38.21
N PHE A 275 44.29 -6.59 -37.19
CA PHE A 275 42.91 -7.07 -37.34
C PHE A 275 41.98 -5.98 -37.93
N ASP A 276 42.09 -4.73 -37.47
CA ASP A 276 41.25 -3.62 -37.90
C ASP A 276 41.33 -3.31 -39.40
N ILE A 277 42.51 -3.46 -40.00
CA ILE A 277 42.75 -3.27 -41.44
C ILE A 277 42.36 -4.50 -42.29
N ALA A 278 42.10 -5.66 -41.68
CA ALA A 278 41.81 -6.89 -42.41
C ALA A 278 40.67 -6.79 -43.46
N PRO A 279 39.57 -6.04 -43.26
CA PRO A 279 38.55 -5.84 -44.29
C PRO A 279 39.07 -5.12 -45.55
N TYR A 280 40.03 -4.20 -45.41
CA TYR A 280 40.68 -3.54 -46.55
C TYR A 280 41.65 -4.48 -47.27
N LEU A 281 42.47 -5.23 -46.52
CA LEU A 281 43.38 -6.24 -47.09
C LEU A 281 42.62 -7.33 -47.85
N LEU A 282 41.45 -7.75 -47.33
CA LEU A 282 40.52 -8.66 -47.98
C LEU A 282 40.02 -8.10 -49.32
N ALA A 283 39.67 -6.81 -49.37
CA ALA A 283 39.23 -6.14 -50.60
C ALA A 283 40.37 -5.98 -51.63
N LEU A 284 41.62 -5.82 -51.18
CA LEU A 284 42.82 -5.84 -52.02
C LEU A 284 43.23 -7.25 -52.50
N GLY A 285 42.60 -8.31 -52.01
CA GLY A 285 42.92 -9.69 -52.37
C GLY A 285 44.07 -10.33 -51.56
N GLN A 286 44.51 -9.72 -50.47
CA GLN A 286 45.59 -10.23 -49.61
C GLN A 286 45.07 -11.27 -48.60
N TYR A 287 44.47 -12.34 -49.12
CA TYR A 287 43.70 -13.31 -48.32
C TYR A 287 44.54 -14.04 -47.25
N GLN A 288 45.79 -14.40 -47.55
CA GLN A 288 46.65 -15.08 -46.58
C GLN A 288 46.98 -14.19 -45.38
N THR A 289 47.37 -12.94 -45.62
CA THR A 289 47.63 -11.93 -44.57
C THR A 289 46.42 -11.72 -43.67
N VAL A 290 45.20 -11.74 -44.23
CA VAL A 290 43.96 -11.67 -43.44
C VAL A 290 43.81 -12.89 -42.51
N LEU A 291 44.12 -14.10 -42.98
CA LEU A 291 44.08 -15.31 -42.15
C LEU A 291 45.15 -15.28 -41.05
N ASP A 292 46.37 -14.83 -41.36
CA ASP A 292 47.46 -14.71 -40.39
C ASP A 292 47.11 -13.69 -39.29
N ASN A 293 46.54 -12.54 -39.66
CA ASN A 293 46.06 -11.53 -38.71
C ASN A 293 44.90 -12.07 -37.84
N CYS A 294 43.94 -12.80 -38.43
CA CYS A 294 42.85 -13.45 -37.67
C CYS A 294 43.38 -14.52 -36.72
N LEU A 295 44.43 -15.26 -37.11
CA LEU A 295 45.07 -16.26 -36.27
C LEU A 295 45.78 -15.62 -35.08
N ASP A 296 46.52 -14.53 -35.29
CA ASP A 296 47.18 -13.78 -34.21
C ASP A 296 46.17 -13.16 -33.24
N PHE A 297 45.09 -12.57 -33.74
CA PHE A 297 44.01 -12.07 -32.89
C PHE A 297 43.39 -13.21 -32.06
N LYS A 298 43.09 -14.36 -32.65
CA LYS A 298 42.63 -15.56 -31.89
C LYS A 298 43.67 -16.09 -30.90
N LYS A 299 44.98 -15.93 -31.15
CA LYS A 299 46.02 -16.27 -30.17
C LYS A 299 46.00 -15.32 -28.97
N MET A 300 45.76 -14.02 -29.19
CA MET A 300 45.51 -13.07 -28.10
C MET A 300 44.23 -13.45 -27.33
N MET A 301 43.21 -13.97 -28.02
CA MET A 301 41.98 -14.49 -27.42
C MET A 301 42.06 -15.86 -26.73
N ARG A 302 43.25 -16.36 -26.37
CA ARG A 302 43.50 -17.79 -26.05
C ARG A 302 42.74 -18.42 -24.85
N GLN A 303 41.94 -17.66 -24.11
CA GLN A 303 41.10 -18.16 -23.01
C GLN A 303 39.70 -17.51 -22.96
N GLN A 304 39.15 -17.09 -24.10
CA GLN A 304 37.94 -16.26 -24.16
C GLN A 304 36.63 -17.02 -24.40
N ASP A 305 35.54 -16.33 -24.11
CA ASP A 305 34.18 -16.73 -24.43
C ASP A 305 33.93 -16.70 -25.96
N THR A 306 33.64 -17.87 -26.55
CA THR A 306 33.35 -18.00 -27.99
C THR A 306 31.89 -17.72 -28.37
N LEU A 307 31.02 -17.49 -27.39
CA LEU A 307 29.58 -17.27 -27.55
C LEU A 307 29.24 -15.77 -27.59
N ASN A 308 29.78 -15.03 -28.57
CA ASN A 308 29.48 -13.62 -28.79
C ASN A 308 29.71 -13.17 -30.26
N ASN A 309 29.21 -11.97 -30.60
CA ASN A 309 29.34 -11.37 -31.93
C ASN A 309 30.77 -10.97 -32.32
N GLN A 310 31.64 -10.65 -31.35
CA GLN A 310 33.04 -10.31 -31.63
C GLN A 310 33.77 -11.52 -32.23
N TYR A 311 33.62 -12.70 -31.62
CA TYR A 311 34.19 -13.94 -32.13
C TYR A 311 33.59 -14.34 -33.50
N LEU A 312 32.26 -14.19 -33.67
CA LEU A 312 31.60 -14.40 -34.96
C LEU A 312 32.19 -13.50 -36.07
N SER A 313 32.58 -12.26 -35.76
CA SER A 313 33.15 -11.33 -36.74
C SER A 313 34.50 -11.82 -37.30
N ILE A 314 35.33 -12.43 -36.44
CA ILE A 314 36.60 -13.04 -36.84
C ILE A 314 36.35 -14.26 -37.73
N LEU A 315 35.45 -15.16 -37.32
CA LEU A 315 35.11 -16.36 -38.09
C LEU A 315 34.54 -16.00 -39.48
N ASN A 316 33.76 -14.92 -39.57
CA ASN A 316 33.25 -14.40 -40.85
C ASN A 316 34.38 -13.89 -41.77
N LEU A 317 35.38 -13.17 -41.24
CA LEU A 317 36.55 -12.75 -42.02
C LEU A 317 37.35 -13.96 -42.52
N GLU A 318 37.56 -14.97 -41.67
CA GLU A 318 38.21 -16.22 -42.08
C GLU A 318 37.43 -16.98 -43.15
N ILE A 319 36.09 -17.02 -43.08
CA ILE A 319 35.24 -17.60 -44.11
C ILE A 319 35.39 -16.84 -45.43
N LEU A 320 35.37 -15.51 -45.42
CA LEU A 320 35.49 -14.71 -46.64
C LEU A 320 36.86 -14.92 -47.31
N ALA A 321 37.95 -14.91 -46.55
CA ALA A 321 39.29 -15.17 -47.06
C ALA A 321 39.46 -16.63 -47.56
N ASN A 322 39.02 -17.63 -46.80
CA ASN A 322 39.07 -19.04 -47.23
C ASN A 322 38.18 -19.33 -48.44
N THR A 323 37.04 -18.64 -48.60
CA THR A 323 36.18 -18.77 -49.79
C THR A 323 36.90 -18.26 -51.05
N LYS A 324 37.69 -17.19 -50.92
CA LYS A 324 38.49 -16.64 -52.03
C LYS A 324 39.77 -17.44 -52.33
N LEU A 325 40.23 -18.23 -51.38
CA LEU A 325 41.32 -19.22 -51.54
C LEU A 325 40.81 -20.64 -51.88
N GLU A 326 39.51 -20.80 -52.15
CA GLU A 326 38.86 -22.09 -52.49
C GLU A 326 39.02 -23.19 -51.41
N ASN A 327 39.32 -22.80 -50.17
CA ASN A 327 39.50 -23.67 -49.00
C ASN A 327 38.16 -24.15 -48.41
N TYR A 328 37.29 -24.72 -49.24
CA TYR A 328 35.89 -25.01 -48.88
C TYR A 328 35.71 -25.94 -47.67
N LYS A 329 36.66 -26.87 -47.43
CA LYS A 329 36.65 -27.72 -46.22
C LYS A 329 36.74 -26.90 -44.93
N THR A 330 37.59 -25.86 -44.92
CA THR A 330 37.72 -24.92 -43.80
C THR A 330 36.46 -24.07 -43.67
N VAL A 331 35.92 -23.57 -44.78
CA VAL A 331 34.66 -22.79 -44.80
C VAL A 331 33.50 -23.58 -44.18
N ILE A 332 33.30 -24.85 -44.57
CA ILE A 332 32.23 -25.71 -44.02
C ILE A 332 32.41 -25.92 -42.52
N ASN A 333 33.64 -26.13 -42.03
CA ASN A 333 33.90 -26.28 -40.61
C ASN A 333 33.64 -25.00 -39.82
N LEU A 334 34.08 -23.84 -40.33
CA LEU A 334 33.81 -22.53 -39.71
C LEU A 334 32.30 -22.21 -39.71
N GLN A 335 31.58 -22.53 -40.79
CA GLN A 335 30.13 -22.36 -40.86
C GLN A 335 29.37 -23.20 -39.82
N ARG A 336 29.81 -24.46 -39.56
CA ARG A 336 29.24 -25.28 -38.48
C ARG A 336 29.47 -24.66 -37.10
N VAL A 337 30.66 -24.10 -36.86
CA VAL A 337 30.97 -23.40 -35.60
C VAL A 337 30.09 -22.14 -35.45
N ILE A 338 29.94 -21.34 -36.50
CA ILE A 338 29.04 -20.17 -36.50
C ILE A 338 27.59 -20.58 -36.24
N ALA A 339 27.10 -21.65 -36.88
CA ALA A 339 25.74 -22.15 -36.67
C ALA A 339 25.52 -22.54 -35.20
N ALA A 340 26.43 -23.35 -34.64
CA ALA A 340 26.36 -23.74 -33.23
C ALA A 340 26.41 -22.53 -32.26
N ILE A 341 27.23 -21.52 -32.53
CA ILE A 341 27.26 -20.28 -31.72
C ILE A 341 25.92 -19.53 -31.81
N LYS A 342 25.39 -19.33 -33.02
CA LYS A 342 24.11 -18.65 -33.25
C LYS A 342 22.94 -19.37 -32.60
N ASP A 343 22.88 -20.70 -32.71
CA ASP A 343 21.85 -21.52 -32.07
C ASP A 343 21.90 -21.35 -30.54
N ASN A 344 23.09 -21.34 -29.93
CA ASN A 344 23.24 -21.11 -28.48
C ASN A 344 22.80 -19.70 -28.04
N ILE A 345 23.11 -18.66 -28.82
CA ILE A 345 22.64 -17.29 -28.55
C ILE A 345 21.10 -17.24 -28.64
N TYR A 346 20.52 -17.77 -29.71
CA TYR A 346 19.08 -17.80 -29.93
C TYR A 346 18.32 -18.62 -28.87
N GLN A 347 18.86 -19.75 -28.41
CA GLN A 347 18.26 -20.52 -27.31
C GLN A 347 18.28 -19.73 -25.99
N ARG A 348 19.33 -18.94 -25.71
CA ARG A 348 19.35 -18.05 -24.54
C ARG A 348 18.30 -16.95 -24.66
N GLU A 349 18.20 -16.27 -25.80
CA GLU A 349 17.16 -15.27 -26.04
C GLU A 349 15.75 -15.86 -25.82
N LYS A 350 15.51 -17.06 -26.35
CA LYS A 350 14.24 -17.78 -26.17
C LYS A 350 13.96 -18.15 -24.70
N GLN A 351 14.97 -18.58 -23.95
CA GLN A 351 14.84 -18.84 -22.51
C GLN A 351 14.56 -17.55 -21.74
N ASN A 352 15.26 -16.46 -22.05
CA ASN A 352 15.08 -15.17 -21.41
C ASN A 352 13.70 -14.55 -21.70
N ALA A 353 13.15 -14.75 -22.89
CA ALA A 353 11.78 -14.37 -23.24
C ALA A 353 10.73 -15.25 -22.53
N ALA A 354 10.96 -16.56 -22.40
CA ALA A 354 10.08 -17.46 -21.66
C ALA A 354 10.04 -17.10 -20.16
N LEU A 355 11.20 -16.81 -19.56
CA LEU A 355 11.30 -16.30 -18.19
C LEU A 355 10.60 -14.94 -18.02
N GLU A 356 10.60 -14.08 -19.04
CA GLU A 356 9.84 -12.82 -19.00
C GLU A 356 8.35 -13.08 -18.89
N LEU A 357 7.83 -13.94 -19.77
CA LEU A 357 6.43 -14.29 -19.82
C LEU A 357 5.97 -14.92 -18.50
N ASP A 358 6.81 -15.79 -17.92
CA ASP A 358 6.60 -16.39 -16.60
C ASP A 358 6.56 -15.32 -15.49
N THR A 359 7.56 -14.42 -15.43
CA THR A 359 7.55 -13.31 -14.46
C THR A 359 6.37 -12.34 -14.64
N LEU A 360 5.95 -12.08 -15.88
CA LEU A 360 4.81 -11.23 -16.19
C LEU A 360 3.51 -11.90 -15.76
N TYR A 361 3.36 -13.21 -15.96
CA TYR A 361 2.23 -13.97 -15.42
C TYR A 361 2.23 -13.97 -13.89
N GLU A 362 3.37 -14.22 -13.22
CA GLU A 362 3.46 -14.13 -11.77
C GLU A 362 3.11 -12.73 -11.23
N VAL A 363 3.60 -11.67 -11.87
CA VAL A 363 3.31 -10.28 -11.46
C VAL A 363 1.83 -9.98 -11.66
N ASN A 364 1.26 -10.28 -12.84
CA ASN A 364 -0.16 -10.10 -13.11
C ASN A 364 -1.04 -10.91 -12.14
N GLU A 365 -0.63 -12.13 -11.76
CA GLU A 365 -1.36 -12.92 -10.77
C GLU A 365 -1.25 -12.31 -9.36
N LYS A 366 -0.08 -11.82 -8.96
CA LYS A 366 0.11 -11.10 -7.68
C LYS A 366 -0.71 -9.81 -7.65
N GLU A 367 -0.73 -9.03 -8.73
CA GLU A 367 -1.57 -7.82 -8.85
C GLU A 367 -3.07 -8.15 -8.79
N ALA A 368 -3.51 -9.21 -9.48
CA ALA A 368 -4.89 -9.69 -9.39
C ALA A 368 -5.26 -10.05 -7.95
N ARG A 369 -4.42 -10.83 -7.25
CA ARG A 369 -4.60 -11.18 -5.82
C ARG A 369 -4.62 -9.94 -4.91
N ILE A 370 -3.74 -8.96 -5.14
CA ILE A 370 -3.73 -7.68 -4.40
C ILE A 370 -5.03 -6.89 -4.65
N SER A 371 -5.51 -6.86 -5.89
CA SER A 371 -6.76 -6.17 -6.25
C SER A 371 -7.98 -6.82 -5.59
N GLU A 372 -8.02 -8.15 -5.51
CA GLU A 372 -9.07 -8.90 -4.82
C GLU A 372 -9.01 -8.65 -3.31
N GLN A 373 -7.83 -8.71 -2.69
CA GLN A 373 -7.65 -8.39 -1.27
C GLN A 373 -8.08 -6.94 -0.96
N ALA A 374 -7.72 -5.98 -1.82
CA ALA A 374 -8.14 -4.59 -1.68
C ALA A 374 -9.67 -4.42 -1.80
N PHE A 375 -10.32 -5.19 -2.67
CA PHE A 375 -11.78 -5.22 -2.79
C PHE A 375 -12.44 -5.83 -1.54
N GLN A 376 -11.92 -6.96 -1.03
CA GLN A 376 -12.40 -7.57 0.21
C GLN A 376 -12.22 -6.65 1.43
N LEU A 377 -11.09 -5.91 1.51
CA LEU A 377 -10.87 -4.90 2.54
C LEU A 377 -11.90 -3.75 2.47
N LYS A 378 -12.25 -3.28 1.26
CA LYS A 378 -13.31 -2.29 1.07
C LYS A 378 -14.68 -2.82 1.53
N ILE A 379 -15.06 -4.05 1.15
CA ILE A 379 -16.31 -4.70 1.61
C ILE A 379 -16.32 -4.85 3.14
N ARG A 380 -15.22 -5.30 3.74
CA ARG A 380 -15.10 -5.46 5.19
C ARG A 380 -15.22 -4.12 5.92
N THR A 381 -14.62 -3.06 5.39
CA THR A 381 -14.72 -1.71 5.96
C THR A 381 -16.14 -1.17 5.88
N ILE A 382 -16.82 -1.33 4.74
CA ILE A 382 -18.22 -0.91 4.56
C ILE A 382 -19.14 -1.67 5.51
N THR A 383 -19.00 -2.99 5.61
CA THR A 383 -19.82 -3.80 6.52
C THR A 383 -19.59 -3.47 7.99
N LEU A 384 -18.35 -3.20 8.42
CA LEU A 384 -18.05 -2.70 9.77
C LEU A 384 -18.70 -1.34 10.05
N ILE A 385 -18.68 -0.40 9.08
CA ILE A 385 -19.36 0.90 9.21
C ILE A 385 -20.88 0.73 9.33
N CYS A 386 -21.48 -0.18 8.54
CA CYS A 386 -22.92 -0.49 8.64
C CYS A 386 -23.31 -1.14 9.97
N ILE A 387 -22.47 -2.03 10.51
CA ILE A 387 -22.69 -2.64 11.83
C ILE A 387 -22.58 -1.58 12.94
N LEU A 388 -21.58 -0.69 12.86
CA LEU A 388 -21.39 0.39 13.83
C LEU A 388 -22.56 1.38 13.81
N SER A 389 -23.02 1.80 12.63
CA SER A 389 -24.17 2.71 12.52
C SER A 389 -25.47 2.05 12.99
N GLY A 390 -25.69 0.77 12.68
CA GLY A 390 -26.81 -0.02 13.22
C GLY A 390 -26.79 -0.12 14.74
N ALA A 391 -25.61 -0.37 15.34
CA ALA A 391 -25.45 -0.43 16.80
C ALA A 391 -25.70 0.94 17.47
N LEU A 392 -25.21 2.03 16.89
CA LEU A 392 -25.46 3.39 17.38
C LEU A 392 -26.95 3.77 17.30
N LEU A 393 -27.64 3.38 16.23
CA LEU A 393 -29.10 3.56 16.10
C LEU A 393 -29.85 2.75 17.17
N ALA A 394 -29.48 1.49 17.40
CA ALA A 394 -30.08 0.67 18.44
C ALA A 394 -29.89 1.27 19.85
N LEU A 395 -28.68 1.72 20.17
CA LEU A 395 -28.38 2.42 21.43
C LEU A 395 -29.20 3.70 21.60
N PHE A 396 -29.37 4.48 20.53
CA PHE A 396 -30.23 5.67 20.53
C PHE A 396 -31.69 5.33 20.84
N PHE A 397 -32.25 4.26 20.27
CA PHE A 397 -33.61 3.80 20.59
C PHE A 397 -33.74 3.31 22.03
N VAL A 398 -32.78 2.53 22.54
CA VAL A 398 -32.78 2.08 23.94
C VAL A 398 -32.71 3.26 24.91
N TRP A 399 -31.82 4.23 24.65
CA TRP A 399 -31.71 5.46 25.44
C TRP A 399 -33.01 6.28 25.41
N ARG A 400 -33.63 6.42 24.23
CA ARG A 400 -34.92 7.13 24.07
C ARG A 400 -36.05 6.46 24.86
N LEU A 401 -36.16 5.13 24.82
CA LEU A 401 -37.16 4.38 25.57
C LEU A 401 -36.93 4.51 27.09
N TRP A 402 -35.68 4.39 27.54
CA TRP A 402 -35.30 4.60 28.93
C TRP A 402 -35.64 6.03 29.41
N TYR A 403 -35.30 7.05 28.62
CA TYR A 403 -35.64 8.44 28.91
C TYR A 403 -37.15 8.67 29.02
N GLN A 404 -37.94 8.14 28.07
CA GLN A 404 -39.40 8.22 28.13
C GLN A 404 -39.96 7.54 29.38
N ASN A 405 -39.47 6.37 29.76
CA ASN A 405 -39.87 5.67 30.98
C ASN A 405 -39.52 6.46 32.25
N CYS A 406 -38.34 7.08 32.33
CA CYS A 406 -37.95 7.97 33.43
C CYS A 406 -38.89 9.19 33.54
N VAL A 407 -39.26 9.80 32.41
CA VAL A 407 -40.21 10.94 32.38
C VAL A 407 -41.61 10.51 32.84
N ILE A 408 -42.10 9.34 32.39
CA ILE A 408 -43.40 8.80 32.82
C ILE A 408 -43.39 8.50 34.33
N ARG A 409 -42.35 7.83 34.82
CA ARG A 409 -42.18 7.48 36.24
C ARG A 409 -42.17 8.72 37.14
N ASN A 410 -41.44 9.77 36.75
CA ASN A 410 -41.43 11.04 37.49
C ASN A 410 -42.79 11.75 37.48
N LYS A 411 -43.53 11.72 36.36
CA LYS A 411 -44.91 12.23 36.29
C LYS A 411 -45.86 11.44 37.19
N ASN A 412 -45.76 10.11 37.21
CA ASN A 412 -46.58 9.25 38.05
C ASN A 412 -46.32 9.53 39.55
N LYS A 413 -45.06 9.68 39.98
CA LYS A 413 -44.74 10.11 41.36
C LYS A 413 -45.40 11.46 41.72
N ALA A 414 -45.29 12.45 40.83
CA ALA A 414 -45.89 13.76 41.07
C ALA A 414 -47.43 13.72 41.17
N LEU A 415 -48.08 12.84 40.39
CA LEU A 415 -49.53 12.62 40.46
C LEU A 415 -49.93 11.87 41.75
N VAL A 416 -49.22 10.80 42.13
CA VAL A 416 -49.48 10.08 43.39
C VAL A 416 -49.32 11.01 44.59
N LYS A 417 -48.29 11.87 44.61
CA LYS A 417 -48.11 12.85 45.69
C LYS A 417 -49.32 13.78 45.83
N ARG A 418 -49.83 14.35 44.72
CA ARG A 418 -51.03 15.21 44.73
C ARG A 418 -52.29 14.47 45.16
N ILE A 419 -52.45 13.21 44.73
CA ILE A 419 -53.57 12.37 45.15
C ILE A 419 -53.50 12.15 46.67
N ASN A 420 -52.34 11.78 47.20
CA ASN A 420 -52.14 11.60 48.64
C ASN A 420 -52.38 12.89 49.44
N GLU A 421 -51.94 14.06 48.95
CA GLU A 421 -52.22 15.37 49.54
C GLU A 421 -53.74 15.67 49.59
N GLN A 422 -54.48 15.38 48.50
CA GLN A 422 -55.93 15.51 48.48
C GLN A 422 -56.63 14.54 49.45
N PHE A 423 -56.14 13.29 49.52
CA PHE A 423 -56.68 12.28 50.44
C PHE A 423 -56.41 12.64 51.92
N SER A 424 -55.24 13.17 52.27
CA SER A 424 -54.99 13.61 53.65
C SER A 424 -55.89 14.79 54.04
N MET A 425 -56.12 15.75 53.14
CA MET A 425 -57.07 16.84 53.39
C MET A 425 -58.51 16.32 53.56
N GLN A 426 -58.93 15.33 52.76
CA GLN A 426 -60.25 14.71 52.90
C GLN A 426 -60.38 13.91 54.20
N ASP A 427 -59.37 13.11 54.58
CA ASP A 427 -59.36 12.35 55.84
C ASP A 427 -59.41 13.28 57.08
N GLU A 428 -58.75 14.44 57.02
CA GLU A 428 -58.83 15.47 58.06
C GLU A 428 -60.23 16.09 58.13
N MET A 429 -60.84 16.41 56.99
CA MET A 429 -62.22 16.93 56.93
C MET A 429 -63.25 15.90 57.44
N ASP A 430 -63.15 14.64 57.02
CA ASP A 430 -64.08 13.58 57.43
C ASP A 430 -63.95 13.28 58.94
N ARG A 431 -62.74 13.28 59.53
CA ARG A 431 -62.56 13.20 60.99
C ARG A 431 -63.18 14.39 61.72
N SER A 432 -62.95 15.60 61.21
CA SER A 432 -63.49 16.84 61.80
C SER A 432 -65.03 16.86 61.85
N GLN A 433 -65.69 16.17 60.91
CA GLN A 433 -67.15 16.05 60.87
C GLN A 433 -67.70 14.88 61.72
N LEU A 434 -66.87 13.88 62.03
CA LEU A 434 -67.26 12.68 62.77
C LEU A 434 -67.45 12.94 64.28
N ASP A 435 -66.70 13.89 64.85
CA ASP A 435 -66.73 14.19 66.30
C ASP A 435 -67.86 15.16 66.75
N VAL A 436 -68.70 15.67 65.83
CA VAL A 436 -69.63 16.79 66.11
C VAL A 436 -71.11 16.50 65.79
N LYS A 437 -71.50 15.25 65.54
CA LYS A 437 -72.91 14.87 65.25
C LYS A 437 -73.55 14.00 66.33
N ASP A 438 -74.12 14.66 67.34
CA ASP A 438 -75.15 14.10 68.21
C ASP A 438 -76.52 14.61 67.74
N LEU A 439 -77.39 13.72 67.24
CA LEU A 439 -78.62 14.08 66.52
C LEU A 439 -79.79 13.15 66.88
N SER A 440 -80.81 13.74 67.52
CA SER A 440 -82.08 13.09 67.85
C SER A 440 -82.95 12.83 66.60
N PHE A 441 -83.85 11.85 66.72
CA PHE A 441 -84.68 11.35 65.62
C PHE A 441 -86.05 12.06 65.60
N PRO A 442 -86.56 12.47 64.42
CA PRO A 442 -88.00 12.54 64.16
C PRO A 442 -88.52 11.14 63.82
N GLU A 443 -89.65 10.74 64.40
CA GLU A 443 -90.31 9.46 64.11
C GLU A 443 -91.50 9.65 63.15
N LYS A 444 -91.55 8.79 62.11
CA LYS A 444 -92.50 8.73 60.98
C LYS A 444 -92.43 9.84 59.93
N VAL A 445 -92.46 9.41 58.68
CA VAL A 445 -92.83 10.19 57.49
C VAL A 445 -93.74 9.27 56.66
N GLU A 446 -95.03 9.61 56.59
CA GLU A 446 -95.97 9.03 55.64
C GLU A 446 -96.02 9.93 54.39
N ASP A 447 -96.33 9.36 53.22
CA ASP A 447 -96.34 10.09 51.94
C ASP A 447 -97.56 11.03 51.87
N GLU A 448 -97.36 12.34 52.04
CA GLU A 448 -98.29 13.37 51.56
C GLU A 448 -97.61 14.33 50.58
N SER A 449 -98.30 14.60 49.48
CA SER A 449 -97.85 15.47 48.39
C SER A 449 -98.06 16.95 48.72
N GLY A 450 -96.98 17.73 48.78
CA GLY A 450 -97.02 19.19 48.88
C GLY A 450 -95.87 19.84 48.09
N ASP A 451 -96.19 20.85 47.27
CA ASP A 451 -95.23 21.60 46.46
C ASP A 451 -94.35 22.50 47.35
N ASN A 452 -93.19 22.00 47.77
CA ASN A 452 -92.15 22.81 48.41
C ASN A 452 -90.75 22.18 48.26
N GLU A 453 -90.18 22.26 47.05
CA GLU A 453 -88.92 21.58 46.68
C GLU A 453 -87.74 21.86 47.64
N GLU A 454 -87.67 23.05 48.24
CA GLU A 454 -86.56 23.43 49.13
C GLU A 454 -86.57 22.65 50.46
N GLN A 455 -87.75 22.45 51.06
CA GLN A 455 -87.88 21.64 52.28
C GLN A 455 -87.60 20.16 52.01
N ASP A 456 -88.10 19.64 50.88
CA ASP A 456 -87.91 18.24 50.51
C ASP A 456 -86.43 17.93 50.19
N LYS A 457 -85.72 18.88 49.57
CA LYS A 457 -84.26 18.83 49.35
C LYS A 457 -83.46 18.91 50.66
N GLN A 458 -83.89 19.75 51.61
CA GLN A 458 -83.26 19.85 52.93
C GLN A 458 -83.45 18.56 53.75
N MET A 459 -84.63 17.95 53.69
CA MET A 459 -84.93 16.65 54.29
C MET A 459 -84.12 15.52 53.64
N ASN A 460 -84.08 15.46 52.31
CA ASN A 460 -83.24 14.51 51.56
C ASN A 460 -81.77 14.62 51.97
N LYS A 461 -81.25 15.83 52.19
CA LYS A 461 -79.87 16.05 52.66
C LYS A 461 -79.64 15.49 54.07
N MET A 462 -80.52 15.74 55.04
CA MET A 462 -80.37 15.18 56.39
C MET A 462 -80.43 13.64 56.38
N ILE A 463 -81.33 13.06 55.58
CA ILE A 463 -81.43 11.60 55.42
C ILE A 463 -80.18 11.05 54.73
N PHE A 464 -79.66 11.72 53.70
CA PHE A 464 -78.42 11.34 53.04
C PHE A 464 -77.24 11.37 54.01
N GLU A 465 -77.06 12.45 54.77
CA GLU A 465 -75.95 12.57 55.73
C GLU A 465 -75.98 11.47 56.80
N LYS A 466 -77.17 11.04 57.23
CA LYS A 466 -77.33 9.91 58.16
C LYS A 466 -77.01 8.56 57.49
N LEU A 467 -77.39 8.39 56.23
CA LEU A 467 -77.09 7.20 55.44
C LEU A 467 -75.58 7.10 55.13
N ASP A 468 -74.94 8.20 54.71
CA ASP A 468 -73.50 8.32 54.47
C ASP A 468 -72.71 7.96 55.74
N TYR A 469 -73.13 8.51 56.89
CA TYR A 469 -72.55 8.16 58.19
C TYR A 469 -72.64 6.66 58.49
N ILE A 470 -73.81 6.03 58.33
CA ILE A 470 -74.00 4.59 58.57
C ILE A 470 -73.14 3.76 57.60
N ILE A 471 -73.18 4.07 56.30
CA ILE A 471 -72.41 3.37 55.26
C ILE A 471 -70.90 3.48 55.53
N LYS A 472 -70.40 4.66 55.92
CA LYS A 472 -68.98 4.90 56.23
C LYS A 472 -68.56 4.21 57.53
N ARG A 473 -69.30 4.42 58.63
CA ARG A 473 -68.98 3.89 59.97
C ARG A 473 -68.96 2.37 59.98
N ASP A 474 -70.01 1.75 59.47
CA ASP A 474 -70.16 0.29 59.46
C ASP A 474 -69.47 -0.34 58.24
N LYS A 475 -68.76 0.47 57.44
CA LYS A 475 -68.02 0.10 56.21
C LYS A 475 -68.83 -0.75 55.23
N MET A 476 -70.14 -0.52 55.17
CA MET A 476 -71.07 -1.33 54.36
C MET A 476 -70.67 -1.38 52.88
N TYR A 477 -70.04 -0.32 52.38
CA TYR A 477 -69.53 -0.23 51.00
C TYR A 477 -68.47 -1.29 50.67
N LEU A 478 -67.81 -1.93 51.65
CA LEU A 478 -66.86 -3.02 51.42
C LEU A 478 -67.56 -4.36 51.10
N SER A 479 -68.83 -4.52 51.46
CA SER A 479 -69.60 -5.70 51.06
C SER A 479 -69.85 -5.68 49.54
N PRO A 480 -69.47 -6.70 48.77
CA PRO A 480 -69.75 -6.76 47.33
C PRO A 480 -71.26 -6.77 47.05
N ASP A 481 -72.03 -7.44 47.91
CA ASP A 481 -73.45 -7.74 47.75
C ASP A 481 -74.38 -6.62 48.23
N LEU A 482 -73.84 -5.47 48.67
CA LEU A 482 -74.61 -4.33 49.17
C LEU A 482 -75.68 -3.89 48.17
N SER A 483 -76.94 -4.17 48.51
CA SER A 483 -78.10 -3.94 47.66
C SER A 483 -78.74 -2.59 47.91
N ARG A 484 -79.48 -2.09 46.91
CA ARG A 484 -80.28 -0.88 47.06
C ARG A 484 -81.43 -1.09 48.04
N GLU A 485 -81.98 -2.30 48.03
CA GLU A 485 -83.09 -2.77 48.84
C GLU A 485 -82.76 -2.72 50.34
N GLU A 486 -81.51 -3.03 50.73
CA GLU A 486 -81.02 -2.87 52.10
C GLU A 486 -80.93 -1.40 52.51
N LEU A 487 -80.29 -0.56 51.69
CA LEU A 487 -80.13 0.87 52.01
C LEU A 487 -81.49 1.60 52.06
N THR A 488 -82.43 1.28 51.16
CA THR A 488 -83.79 1.84 51.20
C THR A 488 -84.57 1.45 52.45
N LYS A 489 -84.32 0.26 53.03
CA LYS A 489 -84.93 -0.16 54.30
C LYS A 489 -84.36 0.62 55.49
N ILE A 490 -83.06 0.94 55.47
CA ILE A 490 -82.40 1.74 56.53
C ILE A 490 -83.02 3.14 56.60
N VAL A 491 -83.23 3.80 55.46
CA VAL A 491 -83.86 5.15 55.42
C VAL A 491 -85.38 5.14 55.33
N ARG A 492 -86.01 3.96 55.18
CA ARG A 492 -87.46 3.77 54.97
C ARG A 492 -88.03 4.62 53.83
N MET A 493 -87.36 4.67 52.68
CA MET A 493 -87.78 5.44 51.50
C MET A 493 -88.13 4.54 50.32
N ASN A 494 -89.09 4.96 49.50
CA ASN A 494 -89.35 4.31 48.22
C ASN A 494 -88.16 4.48 47.24
N ASN A 495 -88.06 3.57 46.27
CA ASN A 495 -86.92 3.51 45.36
C ASN A 495 -86.72 4.82 44.57
N THR A 496 -87.78 5.46 44.10
CA THR A 496 -87.70 6.68 43.29
C THR A 496 -87.12 7.86 44.09
N ARG A 497 -87.65 8.11 45.30
CA ARG A 497 -87.17 9.18 46.20
C ARG A 497 -85.73 8.91 46.65
N PHE A 498 -85.36 7.65 46.90
CA PHE A 498 -83.97 7.27 47.22
C PHE A 498 -82.98 7.61 46.09
N ALA A 499 -83.31 7.31 44.82
CA ALA A 499 -82.42 7.66 43.71
C ALA A 499 -82.33 9.17 43.47
N LYS A 500 -83.44 9.91 43.66
CA LYS A 500 -83.44 11.38 43.64
C LYS A 500 -82.48 11.93 44.72
N MET A 501 -82.65 11.50 45.97
CA MET A 501 -81.83 11.88 47.12
C MET A 501 -80.33 11.58 46.92
N ILE A 502 -79.95 10.37 46.47
CA ILE A 502 -78.54 10.04 46.23
C ILE A 502 -77.95 10.94 45.14
N LYS A 503 -78.68 11.16 44.04
CA LYS A 503 -78.21 12.00 42.94
C LYS A 503 -78.08 13.48 43.34
N GLU A 504 -78.99 13.99 44.16
CA GLU A 504 -78.97 15.36 44.66
C GLU A 504 -77.81 15.67 45.62
N ASN A 505 -77.28 14.66 46.32
CA ASN A 505 -76.23 14.85 47.33
C ASN A 505 -74.84 14.33 46.91
N THR A 506 -74.74 13.55 45.83
CA THR A 506 -73.47 12.95 45.37
C THR A 506 -73.13 13.24 43.91
N ASP A 507 -74.02 13.93 43.18
CA ASP A 507 -73.99 14.14 41.73
C ASP A 507 -73.87 12.86 40.89
N THR A 508 -74.11 11.69 41.49
CA THR A 508 -73.99 10.38 40.85
C THR A 508 -75.08 9.42 41.29
N ASN A 509 -75.11 8.21 40.73
CA ASN A 509 -76.04 7.16 41.16
C ASN A 509 -75.45 6.34 42.32
N LEU A 510 -76.25 5.50 42.98
CA LEU A 510 -75.81 4.68 44.11
C LEU A 510 -74.54 3.89 43.80
N SER A 511 -74.45 3.26 42.63
CA SER A 511 -73.27 2.49 42.22
C SER A 511 -72.04 3.38 42.07
N GLY A 512 -72.18 4.59 41.53
CA GLY A 512 -71.12 5.59 41.43
C GLY A 512 -70.62 6.06 42.79
N TYR A 513 -71.54 6.35 43.72
CA TYR A 513 -71.22 6.76 45.09
C TYR A 513 -70.51 5.64 45.88
N ILE A 514 -71.07 4.42 45.89
CA ILE A 514 -70.44 3.26 46.55
C ILE A 514 -69.08 2.95 45.91
N ASN A 515 -68.97 2.94 44.58
CA ASN A 515 -67.67 2.74 43.93
C ASN A 515 -66.67 3.86 44.25
N ASN A 516 -67.11 5.10 44.47
CA ASN A 516 -66.23 6.18 44.91
C ASN A 516 -65.59 5.88 46.27
N LEU A 517 -66.39 5.44 47.25
CA LEU A 517 -65.94 5.00 48.57
C LEU A 517 -65.03 3.77 48.50
N ARG A 518 -65.42 2.75 47.72
CA ARG A 518 -64.60 1.55 47.46
C ARG A 518 -63.22 1.91 46.89
N LEU A 519 -63.15 2.84 45.94
CA LEU A 519 -61.88 3.32 45.39
C LEU A 519 -61.07 4.16 46.38
N ASN A 520 -61.71 4.97 47.23
CA ASN A 520 -61.02 5.70 48.31
C ASN A 520 -60.31 4.72 49.24
N TYR A 521 -61.04 3.69 49.67
CA TYR A 521 -60.49 2.63 50.51
C TYR A 521 -59.40 1.83 49.80
N ALA A 522 -59.53 1.57 48.49
CA ALA A 522 -58.47 0.92 47.70
C ALA A 522 -57.17 1.74 47.67
N ILE A 523 -57.26 3.07 47.54
CA ILE A 523 -56.11 3.97 47.54
C ILE A 523 -55.45 4.01 48.94
N HIS A 524 -56.26 4.11 49.99
CA HIS A 524 -55.79 4.04 51.37
C HIS A 524 -55.10 2.69 51.67
N LEU A 525 -55.71 1.57 51.25
CA LEU A 525 -55.15 0.22 51.44
C LEU A 525 -53.86 0.00 50.62
N MET A 526 -53.72 0.62 49.44
CA MET A 526 -52.44 0.60 48.68
C MET A 526 -51.29 1.27 49.42
N LYS A 527 -51.58 2.25 50.28
CA LYS A 527 -50.61 2.97 51.11
C LYS A 527 -50.30 2.20 52.39
N GLU A 528 -51.33 1.79 53.14
CA GLU A 528 -51.17 1.09 54.43
C GLU A 528 -50.65 -0.35 54.29
N GLN A 529 -50.92 -1.03 53.16
CA GLN A 529 -50.54 -2.42 52.91
C GLN A 529 -49.83 -2.56 51.55
N PRO A 530 -48.59 -2.04 51.42
CA PRO A 530 -47.87 -2.00 50.15
C PRO A 530 -47.57 -3.38 49.56
N ASP A 531 -47.68 -4.48 50.30
CA ASP A 531 -47.42 -5.83 49.81
C ASP A 531 -48.67 -6.60 49.35
N TYR A 532 -49.88 -6.09 49.58
CA TYR A 532 -51.10 -6.75 49.12
C TYR A 532 -51.17 -6.80 47.59
N THR A 533 -51.55 -7.94 47.01
CA THR A 533 -51.72 -8.02 45.54
C THR A 533 -52.85 -7.08 45.07
N LEU A 534 -52.77 -6.57 43.84
CA LEU A 534 -53.83 -5.70 43.30
C LEU A 534 -55.21 -6.37 43.32
N ARG A 535 -55.25 -7.70 43.16
CA ARG A 535 -56.45 -8.52 43.30
C ARG A 535 -56.99 -8.51 44.73
N ALA A 536 -56.12 -8.76 45.72
CA ALA A 536 -56.51 -8.69 47.13
C ALA A 536 -57.02 -7.30 47.51
N ILE A 537 -56.40 -6.22 47.01
CA ILE A 537 -56.86 -4.84 47.25
C ILE A 537 -58.24 -4.60 46.63
N ALA A 538 -58.48 -5.06 45.39
CA ALA A 538 -59.78 -4.94 44.73
C ALA A 538 -60.88 -5.71 45.48
N GLU A 539 -60.60 -6.97 45.84
CA GLU A 539 -61.48 -7.85 46.63
C GLU A 539 -61.77 -7.25 48.02
N SER A 540 -60.75 -6.81 48.77
CA SER A 540 -60.91 -6.13 50.07
C SER A 540 -61.65 -4.79 49.98
N SER A 541 -61.67 -4.15 48.81
CA SER A 541 -62.43 -2.93 48.54
C SER A 541 -63.85 -3.22 48.00
N GLY A 542 -64.31 -4.47 48.02
CA GLY A 542 -65.65 -4.84 47.54
C GLY A 542 -65.83 -4.81 46.02
N ILE A 543 -64.74 -4.87 45.24
CA ILE A 543 -64.75 -4.87 43.76
C ILE A 543 -64.23 -6.20 43.22
N ASN A 544 -65.14 -7.17 43.03
CA ASN A 544 -64.80 -8.55 42.63
C ASN A 544 -64.26 -8.70 41.19
N SER A 545 -64.40 -7.68 40.34
CA SER A 545 -63.99 -7.71 38.93
C SER A 545 -62.73 -6.88 38.70
N MET A 546 -61.60 -7.54 38.41
CA MET A 546 -60.34 -6.87 38.11
C MET A 546 -60.37 -5.93 36.88
N PRO A 547 -61.04 -6.26 35.75
CA PRO A 547 -61.23 -5.31 34.66
C PRO A 547 -62.01 -4.06 35.09
N THR A 548 -63.08 -4.24 35.88
CA THR A 548 -63.88 -3.13 36.43
C THR A 548 -63.06 -2.28 37.40
N PHE A 549 -62.27 -2.91 38.28
CA PHE A 549 -61.33 -2.23 39.17
C PHE A 549 -60.31 -1.39 38.39
N HIS A 550 -59.66 -1.95 37.36
CA HIS A 550 -58.72 -1.23 36.52
C HIS A 550 -59.36 -0.02 35.83
N GLN A 551 -60.55 -0.17 35.25
CA GLN A 551 -61.27 0.91 34.58
C GLN A 551 -61.68 2.02 35.55
N LEU A 552 -62.30 1.65 36.68
CA LEU A 552 -62.77 2.60 37.69
C LEU A 552 -61.60 3.34 38.37
N PHE A 553 -60.53 2.62 38.74
CA PHE A 553 -59.35 3.21 39.38
C PHE A 553 -58.60 4.14 38.44
N LYS A 554 -58.43 3.75 37.16
CA LYS A 554 -57.81 4.62 36.15
C LYS A 554 -58.67 5.83 35.82
N GLY A 555 -59.99 5.67 35.77
CA GLY A 555 -60.93 6.78 35.60
C GLY A 555 -60.85 7.81 36.73
N LYS A 556 -60.59 7.36 37.96
CA LYS A 556 -60.49 8.23 39.15
C LYS A 556 -59.10 8.86 39.36
N THR A 557 -58.02 8.12 39.13
CA THR A 557 -56.65 8.55 39.45
C THR A 557 -55.82 8.97 38.24
N GLY A 558 -56.32 8.75 37.02
CA GLY A 558 -55.60 8.97 35.76
C GLY A 558 -54.57 7.88 35.41
N MET A 559 -54.25 6.96 36.32
CA MET A 559 -53.22 5.91 36.14
C MET A 559 -53.75 4.53 36.50
N THR A 560 -53.11 3.46 36.01
CA THR A 560 -53.52 2.09 36.38
C THR A 560 -53.19 1.78 37.84
N PRO A 561 -53.93 0.84 38.48
CA PRO A 561 -53.61 0.38 39.85
C PRO A 561 -52.14 -0.03 40.05
N SER A 562 -51.51 -0.63 39.03
CA SER A 562 -50.09 -1.03 39.11
C SER A 562 -49.13 0.15 39.02
N GLU A 563 -49.43 1.16 38.20
CA GLU A 563 -48.63 2.39 38.12
C GLU A 563 -48.72 3.18 39.42
N PHE A 564 -49.93 3.30 39.99
CA PHE A 564 -50.16 3.93 41.28
C PHE A 564 -49.39 3.23 42.40
N LYS A 565 -49.57 1.91 42.53
CA LYS A 565 -48.92 1.12 43.58
C LYS A 565 -47.39 1.14 43.49
N ASN A 566 -46.82 1.08 42.28
CA ASN A 566 -45.38 1.16 42.10
C ASN A 566 -44.85 2.56 42.41
N ALA A 567 -45.53 3.62 41.95
CA ALA A 567 -45.14 4.99 42.26
C ALA A 567 -45.27 5.31 43.77
N GLN A 568 -46.26 4.72 44.47
CA GLN A 568 -46.40 4.79 45.92
C GLN A 568 -45.21 4.14 46.63
N LYS A 569 -44.87 2.88 46.29
CA LYS A 569 -43.69 2.19 46.86
C LYS A 569 -42.39 2.99 46.69
N GLU A 570 -42.23 3.69 45.57
CA GLU A 570 -41.06 4.54 45.31
C GLU A 570 -41.14 5.97 45.89
N ILE A 571 -42.22 6.33 46.58
CA ILE A 571 -42.30 7.53 47.42
C ILE A 571 -41.99 7.18 48.89
N ASP A 572 -42.36 5.96 49.30
CA ASP A 572 -42.15 5.43 50.65
C ASP A 572 -40.78 4.73 50.83
N SER A 573 -39.98 4.62 49.75
CA SER A 573 -38.59 4.12 49.74
C SER A 573 -37.60 5.24 49.39
#